data_AF-A0A5J6HAW5-F1
#
_entry.id   AF-A0A5J6HAW5-F1
#
_cell.length_a   1.000
_cell.length_b   1.000
_cell.length_c   1.000
_cell.angle_alpha   90.00
_cell.angle_beta   90.00
_cell.angle_gamma   90.00
#
_symmetry.space_group_name_H-M   'P 1'
#
loop_
_entity.id
_entity.type
_entity.pdbx_description
1 polymer ?
#
loop_
_entity_poly.entity_id
_entity_poly.type
_entity_poly.pdbx_seq_one_letter_code
_entity_poly.pdbx_strand_id
1 'polypeptide(L)'
;MIHMATGLARAALRAHRPAFIGTSVAALFAATVVSASTMMLGTTSTGSTEGLSASARRQITENGVGDMAIVLLIGSIYMSIFVVVSTMGTAVAQQHRELAMVRSIGAKPRQIRRAVALQALAASVPAALAGFALGGLGARWWHAGMVSHGLLPAEATFRFSWVALPVCVGVAVVTTTLAAFFSALRFSLLRPARALSEAATGRRGLGMLRAPLGVIAVAGACFVSVLLSKKPAAEASEGAFLVLIMFCVGAGLLGPRIIGPAAWLVSALIGRVGPSARLAMLNVRSQPRRFSAAVVPLVLVVGFGLTKIGMHTTAQHHTGSAGSTGEVWLDYVGTGLYAGFAAIAAANTLAMISFERRRDVALLRVVGSQRAQVRAMAAWEAVVVAGTALLLGGAIALGTLAPILSTAFGSALPYLPWTVPTGVAAGTLLLTLLATGLPIRAAMRKRAISVVSST
;
A
#
# COMPACT_ATOMS: atom_id res chain seq x y z
N MET A 1 16.99 30.91 -11.18
CA MET A 1 15.76 30.10 -10.89
C MET A 1 16.04 28.68 -10.37
N ILE A 2 17.05 27.96 -10.89
CA ILE A 2 17.36 26.57 -10.47
C ILE A 2 17.86 26.49 -9.02
N HIS A 3 18.75 27.40 -8.61
CA HIS A 3 19.31 27.43 -7.25
C HIS A 3 18.27 27.54 -6.13
N MET A 4 17.20 28.32 -6.35
CA MET A 4 16.16 28.49 -5.33
C MET A 4 15.32 27.22 -5.16
N ALA A 5 14.99 26.53 -6.26
CA ALA A 5 14.25 25.26 -6.21
C ALA A 5 15.07 24.14 -5.55
N THR A 6 16.39 24.08 -5.82
CA THR A 6 17.29 23.13 -5.17
C THR A 6 17.52 23.44 -3.69
N GLY A 7 17.57 24.73 -3.32
CA GLY A 7 17.68 25.17 -1.93
C GLY A 7 16.44 24.78 -1.10
N LEU A 8 15.25 25.07 -1.64
CA LEU A 8 13.97 24.66 -1.04
C LEU A 8 13.88 23.13 -0.91
N ALA A 9 14.28 22.38 -1.95
CA ALA A 9 14.27 20.93 -1.93
C ALA A 9 15.14 20.37 -0.79
N ARG A 10 16.39 20.84 -0.66
CA ARG A 10 17.32 20.42 0.41
C ARG A 10 16.84 20.79 1.80
N ALA A 11 16.31 22.00 1.98
CA ALA A 11 15.80 22.46 3.27
C ALA A 11 14.64 21.59 3.76
N ALA A 12 13.67 21.31 2.88
CA ALA A 12 12.52 20.48 3.23
C ALA A 12 12.87 18.99 3.40
N LEU A 13 13.87 18.45 2.68
CA LEU A 13 14.41 17.10 2.96
C LEU A 13 15.03 17.00 4.36
N ARG A 14 15.69 18.06 4.82
CA ARG A 14 16.29 18.10 6.18
C ARG A 14 15.24 18.26 7.27
N ALA A 15 14.21 19.07 7.03
CA ALA A 15 13.14 19.33 7.99
C ALA A 15 12.19 18.11 8.16
N HIS A 16 11.87 17.42 7.06
CA HIS A 16 10.88 16.34 7.02
C HIS A 16 11.48 14.98 6.65
N ARG A 17 12.64 14.63 7.21
CA ARG A 17 13.31 13.34 6.95
C ARG A 17 12.38 12.12 7.09
N PRO A 18 11.53 12.00 8.14
CA PRO A 18 10.67 10.82 8.30
C PRO A 18 9.70 10.62 7.13
N ALA A 19 9.17 11.72 6.60
CA ALA A 19 8.23 11.72 5.48
C ALA A 19 8.86 11.18 4.18
N PHE A 20 10.08 11.61 3.90
CA PHE A 20 10.79 11.18 2.69
C PHE A 20 11.40 9.79 2.81
N ILE A 21 11.79 9.35 4.01
CA ILE A 21 12.23 7.98 4.23
C ILE A 21 11.13 7.00 3.80
N GLY A 22 9.87 7.27 4.17
CA GLY A 22 8.73 6.46 3.73
C GLY A 22 8.61 6.34 2.22
N THR A 23 8.72 7.46 1.50
CA THR A 23 8.68 7.48 0.03
C THR A 23 9.89 6.75 -0.59
N SER A 24 11.09 6.92 -0.03
CA SER A 24 12.28 6.19 -0.50
C SER A 24 12.18 4.69 -0.26
N VAL A 25 11.65 4.25 0.89
CA VAL A 25 11.43 2.83 1.20
C VAL A 25 10.38 2.22 0.26
N ALA A 26 9.29 2.94 -0.01
CA ALA A 26 8.29 2.53 -0.99
C ALA A 26 8.88 2.41 -2.41
N ALA A 27 9.65 3.42 -2.85
CA ALA A 27 10.30 3.41 -4.16
C ALA A 27 11.37 2.30 -4.27
N LEU A 28 12.08 2.01 -3.18
CA LEU A 28 13.07 0.93 -3.11
C LEU A 28 12.41 -0.43 -3.28
N PHE A 29 11.35 -0.68 -2.51
CA PHE A 29 10.59 -1.92 -2.60
C PHE A 29 9.98 -2.07 -4.01
N ALA A 30 9.33 -1.03 -4.52
CA ALA A 30 8.83 -0.99 -5.89
C ALA A 30 9.89 -1.35 -6.94
N ALA A 31 11.05 -0.70 -6.91
CA ALA A 31 12.12 -0.96 -7.85
C ALA A 31 12.68 -2.38 -7.72
N THR A 32 12.77 -2.91 -6.50
CA THR A 32 13.19 -4.30 -6.22
C THR A 32 12.24 -5.29 -6.89
N VAL A 33 10.94 -5.11 -6.68
CA VAL A 33 9.94 -6.01 -7.23
C VAL A 33 9.87 -5.90 -8.75
N VAL A 34 9.76 -4.68 -9.28
CA VAL A 34 9.69 -4.44 -10.73
C VAL A 34 10.93 -4.99 -11.43
N SER A 35 12.12 -4.79 -10.84
CA SER A 35 13.35 -5.36 -11.38
C SER A 35 13.33 -6.89 -11.36
N ALA A 36 12.90 -7.51 -10.26
CA ALA A 36 12.81 -8.96 -10.15
C ALA A 36 11.82 -9.55 -11.17
N SER A 37 10.62 -8.97 -11.28
CA SER A 37 9.60 -9.39 -12.24
C SER A 37 10.06 -9.19 -13.69
N THR A 38 10.76 -8.08 -13.99
CA THR A 38 11.29 -7.83 -15.35
C THR A 38 12.37 -8.86 -15.72
N MET A 39 13.25 -9.23 -14.79
CA MET A 39 14.24 -10.27 -15.02
C MET A 39 13.60 -11.65 -15.23
N MET A 40 12.55 -11.97 -14.45
CA MET A 40 11.77 -13.20 -14.65
C MET A 40 11.09 -13.25 -16.01
N LEU A 41 10.48 -12.15 -16.46
CA LEU A 41 9.91 -12.07 -17.80
C LEU A 41 10.96 -12.26 -18.91
N GLY A 42 12.19 -11.80 -18.66
CA GLY A 42 13.32 -12.04 -19.57
C GLY A 42 13.64 -13.54 -19.72
N THR A 43 13.49 -14.33 -18.66
CA THR A 43 13.76 -15.79 -18.69
C THR A 43 12.75 -16.58 -19.52
N THR A 44 11.54 -16.05 -19.71
CA THR A 44 10.48 -16.69 -20.52
C THR A 44 10.42 -16.16 -21.96
N SER A 45 11.22 -15.15 -22.31
CA SER A 45 11.21 -14.55 -23.65
C SER A 45 11.82 -15.47 -24.73
N THR A 46 11.37 -15.31 -25.98
CA THR A 46 11.74 -16.19 -27.12
C THR A 46 13.24 -16.37 -27.28
N GLY A 47 14.04 -15.29 -27.17
CA GLY A 47 15.51 -15.36 -27.28
C GLY A 47 16.20 -16.10 -26.13
N SER A 48 15.54 -16.26 -24.98
CA SER A 48 16.06 -17.02 -23.83
C SER A 48 15.74 -18.52 -23.91
N THR A 49 14.73 -18.90 -24.71
CA THR A 49 14.27 -20.28 -24.84
C THR A 49 14.86 -21.00 -26.06
N GLU A 50 15.55 -20.29 -26.95
CA GLU A 50 16.18 -20.85 -28.17
C GLU A 50 17.18 -21.98 -27.88
N GLY A 51 17.84 -21.98 -26.73
CA GLY A 51 18.78 -23.04 -26.30
C GLY A 51 18.15 -24.19 -25.50
N LEU A 52 16.84 -24.14 -25.20
CA LEU A 52 16.15 -25.15 -24.41
C LEU A 52 15.64 -26.30 -25.28
N SER A 53 15.59 -27.50 -24.69
CA SER A 53 14.96 -28.68 -25.27
C SER A 53 13.48 -28.43 -25.59
N ALA A 54 12.92 -29.14 -26.58
CA ALA A 54 11.52 -28.98 -26.97
C ALA A 54 10.54 -29.32 -25.82
N SER A 55 10.91 -30.26 -24.95
CA SER A 55 10.19 -30.60 -23.71
C SER A 55 10.25 -29.47 -22.69
N ALA A 56 11.41 -28.86 -22.48
CA ALA A 56 11.57 -27.71 -21.58
C ALA A 56 10.71 -26.51 -22.02
N ARG A 57 10.62 -26.23 -23.33
CA ARG A 57 9.76 -25.16 -23.84
C ARG A 57 8.28 -25.48 -23.64
N ARG A 58 7.85 -26.73 -23.86
CA ARG A 58 6.47 -27.16 -23.60
C ARG A 58 6.10 -26.98 -22.13
N GLN A 59 6.97 -27.38 -21.20
CA GLN A 59 6.74 -27.21 -19.77
C GLN A 59 6.53 -25.74 -19.38
N ILE A 60 7.32 -24.81 -19.92
CA ILE A 60 7.17 -23.37 -19.65
C ILE A 60 5.81 -22.84 -20.14
N THR A 61 5.38 -23.28 -21.32
CA THR A 61 4.09 -22.88 -21.92
C THR A 61 2.91 -23.51 -21.19
N GLU A 62 3.00 -24.81 -20.86
CA GLU A 62 1.96 -25.55 -20.12
C GLU A 62 1.73 -24.99 -18.73
N ASN A 63 2.81 -24.60 -18.03
CA ASN A 63 2.75 -23.98 -16.71
C ASN A 63 2.36 -22.48 -16.75
N GLY A 64 2.16 -21.88 -17.93
CA GLY A 64 1.75 -20.47 -18.05
C GLY A 64 2.74 -19.46 -17.46
N VAL A 65 4.03 -19.82 -17.33
CA VAL A 65 5.00 -19.05 -16.55
C VAL A 65 5.19 -17.62 -17.08
N GLY A 66 5.12 -17.46 -18.41
CA GLY A 66 5.22 -16.16 -19.07
C GLY A 66 4.06 -15.23 -18.69
N ASP A 67 2.83 -15.73 -18.74
CA ASP A 67 1.62 -14.96 -18.41
C ASP A 67 1.63 -14.56 -16.94
N MET A 68 2.01 -15.49 -16.05
CA MET A 68 2.17 -15.20 -14.63
C MET A 68 3.22 -14.12 -14.36
N ALA A 69 4.36 -14.14 -15.06
CA ALA A 69 5.40 -13.12 -14.93
C ALA A 69 4.91 -11.74 -15.42
N ILE A 70 4.10 -11.70 -16.49
CA ILE A 70 3.47 -10.46 -16.99
C ILE A 70 2.48 -9.91 -15.98
N VAL A 71 1.57 -10.75 -15.46
CA VAL A 71 0.57 -10.35 -14.46
C VAL A 71 1.26 -9.83 -13.20
N LEU A 72 2.30 -10.52 -12.73
CA LEU A 72 3.09 -10.08 -11.59
C LEU A 72 3.79 -8.73 -11.83
N LEU A 73 4.37 -8.53 -13.02
CA LEU A 73 5.03 -7.27 -13.39
C LEU A 73 4.01 -6.12 -13.43
N ILE A 74 2.90 -6.30 -14.14
CA ILE A 74 1.82 -5.30 -14.23
C ILE A 74 1.29 -4.98 -12.83
N GLY A 75 1.03 -6.02 -12.03
CA GLY A 75 0.54 -5.87 -10.67
C GLY A 75 1.50 -5.13 -9.74
N SER A 76 2.79 -5.38 -9.89
CA SER A 76 3.84 -4.72 -9.11
C SER A 76 4.01 -3.25 -9.51
N ILE A 77 3.94 -2.94 -10.81
CA ILE A 77 3.94 -1.55 -11.30
C ILE A 77 2.72 -0.81 -10.74
N TYR A 78 1.56 -1.46 -10.78
CA TYR A 78 0.32 -0.88 -10.27
C TYR A 78 0.41 -0.60 -8.76
N MET A 79 0.81 -1.61 -7.97
CA MET A 79 0.97 -1.47 -6.51
C MET A 79 2.03 -0.43 -6.16
N SER A 80 3.12 -0.37 -6.92
CA SER A 80 4.10 0.72 -6.83
C SER A 80 3.44 2.09 -7.01
N ILE A 81 2.67 2.30 -8.08
CA ILE A 81 1.97 3.58 -8.32
C ILE A 81 1.10 3.94 -7.11
N PHE A 82 0.27 3.00 -6.64
CA PHE A 82 -0.63 3.23 -5.52
C PHE A 82 0.14 3.61 -4.24
N VAL A 83 1.13 2.81 -3.86
CA VAL A 83 1.94 3.01 -2.65
C VAL A 83 2.68 4.33 -2.75
N VAL A 84 3.38 4.59 -3.85
CA VAL A 84 4.17 5.81 -4.07
C VAL A 84 3.29 7.06 -4.07
N VAL A 85 2.10 7.01 -4.68
CA VAL A 85 1.13 8.10 -4.63
C VAL A 85 0.64 8.35 -3.20
N SER A 86 0.38 7.29 -2.43
CA SER A 86 -0.03 7.40 -1.02
C SER A 86 1.07 7.97 -0.14
N THR A 87 2.31 7.47 -0.26
CA THR A 87 3.46 7.93 0.54
C THR A 87 3.90 9.34 0.16
N MET A 88 3.98 9.65 -1.14
CA MET A 88 4.31 11.01 -1.58
C MET A 88 3.19 12.00 -1.24
N GLY A 89 1.93 11.57 -1.36
CA GLY A 89 0.77 12.35 -0.98
C GLY A 89 0.75 12.71 0.50
N THR A 90 1.15 11.78 1.39
CA THR A 90 1.29 12.05 2.82
C THR A 90 2.51 12.93 3.10
N ALA A 91 3.65 12.67 2.45
CA ALA A 91 4.86 13.49 2.62
C ALA A 91 4.66 14.96 2.24
N VAL A 92 4.03 15.23 1.09
CA VAL A 92 3.72 16.61 0.65
C VAL A 92 2.66 17.26 1.54
N ALA A 93 1.72 16.47 2.09
CA ALA A 93 0.71 17.01 2.99
C ALA A 93 1.31 17.55 4.31
N GLN A 94 2.41 16.96 4.80
CA GLN A 94 3.10 17.46 6.01
C GLN A 94 3.74 18.82 5.81
N GLN A 95 4.19 19.10 4.59
CA GLN A 95 4.85 20.36 4.23
C GLN A 95 3.86 21.48 3.91
N HIS A 96 2.54 21.24 4.04
CA HIS A 96 1.53 22.20 3.59
C HIS A 96 1.71 23.59 4.21
N ARG A 97 2.01 23.67 5.51
CA ARG A 97 2.23 24.95 6.21
C ARG A 97 3.48 25.67 5.68
N GLU A 98 4.57 24.96 5.43
CA GLU A 98 5.80 25.52 4.87
C GLU A 98 5.62 25.99 3.43
N LEU A 99 4.96 25.19 2.60
CA LEU A 99 4.63 25.58 1.23
C LEU A 99 3.72 26.80 1.19
N ALA A 100 2.78 26.92 2.14
CA ALA A 100 1.95 28.11 2.27
C ALA A 100 2.77 29.36 2.69
N MET A 101 3.70 29.22 3.64
CA MET A 101 4.60 30.31 4.05
C MET A 101 5.54 30.74 2.92
N VAL A 102 6.08 29.79 2.15
CA VAL A 102 6.91 30.10 0.98
C VAL A 102 6.09 30.78 -0.13
N ARG A 103 4.79 30.47 -0.24
CA ARG A 103 3.88 31.20 -1.14
C ARG A 103 3.54 32.60 -0.66
N SER A 104 3.42 32.83 0.66
CA SER A 104 3.10 34.17 1.17
C SER A 104 4.22 35.16 0.94
N ILE A 105 5.48 34.70 0.85
CA ILE A 105 6.64 35.52 0.46
C ILE A 105 6.85 35.61 -1.07
N GLY A 106 5.87 35.17 -1.88
CA GLY A 106 5.85 35.40 -3.34
C GLY A 106 6.30 34.24 -4.23
N ALA A 107 6.51 33.04 -3.70
CA ALA A 107 6.91 31.90 -4.54
C ALA A 107 5.84 31.50 -5.56
N LYS A 108 6.25 31.32 -6.82
CA LYS A 108 5.38 30.94 -7.94
C LYS A 108 5.00 29.44 -7.85
N PRO A 109 3.78 29.04 -8.27
CA PRO A 109 3.34 27.63 -8.31
C PRO A 109 4.29 26.66 -9.05
N ARG A 110 4.98 27.14 -10.10
CA ARG A 110 5.99 26.37 -10.83
C ARG A 110 7.24 26.07 -9.99
N GLN A 111 7.65 26.99 -9.10
CA GLN A 111 8.82 26.80 -8.24
C GLN A 111 8.55 25.72 -7.19
N ILE A 112 7.35 25.67 -6.63
CA ILE A 112 6.94 24.65 -5.66
C ILE A 112 6.86 23.27 -6.32
N ARG A 113 6.17 23.17 -7.47
CA ARG A 113 6.07 21.90 -8.21
C ARG A 113 7.45 21.37 -8.60
N ARG A 114 8.36 22.25 -9.03
CA ARG A 114 9.75 21.87 -9.37
C ARG A 114 10.54 21.44 -8.13
N ALA A 115 10.42 22.14 -7.01
CA ALA A 115 11.09 21.76 -5.77
C ALA A 115 10.62 20.36 -5.29
N VAL A 116 9.31 20.12 -5.29
CA VAL A 116 8.73 18.83 -4.88
C VAL A 116 9.12 17.70 -5.85
N ALA A 117 9.17 17.97 -7.16
CA ALA A 117 9.68 17.01 -8.15
C ALA A 117 11.17 16.70 -7.97
N LEU A 118 12.01 17.70 -7.63
CA LEU A 118 13.42 17.48 -7.33
C LEU A 118 13.63 16.64 -6.06
N GLN A 119 12.78 16.80 -5.05
CA GLN A 119 12.80 15.93 -3.87
C GLN A 119 12.39 14.50 -4.21
N ALA A 120 11.37 14.34 -5.06
CA ALA A 120 10.93 13.06 -5.56
C ALA A 120 12.08 12.33 -6.28
N LEU A 121 12.80 13.03 -7.16
CA LEU A 121 13.99 12.51 -7.85
C LEU A 121 15.10 12.14 -6.88
N ALA A 122 15.41 13.00 -5.91
CA ALA A 122 16.42 12.73 -4.90
C ALA A 122 16.09 11.51 -4.04
N ALA A 123 14.81 11.21 -3.84
CA ALA A 123 14.34 10.05 -3.10
C ALA A 123 14.29 8.77 -3.96
N SER A 124 13.84 8.87 -5.23
CA SER A 124 13.55 7.72 -6.08
C SER A 124 14.76 7.21 -6.85
N VAL A 125 15.71 8.06 -7.27
CA VAL A 125 16.88 7.60 -8.05
C VAL A 125 17.79 6.66 -7.22
N PRO A 126 18.22 7.02 -5.99
CA PRO A 126 19.01 6.10 -5.18
C PRO A 126 18.24 4.82 -4.82
N ALA A 127 16.94 4.96 -4.56
CA ALA A 127 16.07 3.84 -4.27
C ALA A 127 15.92 2.89 -5.47
N ALA A 128 15.87 3.42 -6.69
CA ALA A 128 15.80 2.63 -7.91
C ALA A 128 17.09 1.86 -8.20
N LEU A 129 18.25 2.48 -7.98
CA LEU A 129 19.55 1.83 -8.16
C LEU A 129 19.79 0.74 -7.11
N ALA A 130 19.51 1.03 -5.84
CA ALA A 130 19.57 0.03 -4.77
C ALA A 130 18.53 -1.08 -4.99
N GLY A 131 17.33 -0.71 -5.45
CA GLY A 131 16.26 -1.65 -5.76
C GLY A 131 16.61 -2.56 -6.92
N PHE A 132 17.29 -2.08 -7.96
CA PHE A 132 17.79 -2.92 -9.05
C PHE A 132 18.78 -3.98 -8.53
N ALA A 133 19.72 -3.60 -7.68
CA ALA A 133 20.68 -4.53 -7.09
C ALA A 133 19.99 -5.60 -6.22
N LEU A 134 19.06 -5.18 -5.35
CA LEU A 134 18.25 -6.10 -4.55
C LEU A 134 17.31 -6.95 -5.42
N GLY A 135 16.80 -6.39 -6.51
CA GLY A 135 15.92 -7.04 -7.47
C GLY A 135 16.63 -8.18 -8.19
N GLY A 136 17.92 -8.02 -8.52
CA GLY A 136 18.75 -9.12 -9.03
C GLY A 136 18.88 -10.28 -8.05
N LEU A 137 19.07 -10.01 -6.76
CA LEU A 137 19.11 -11.04 -5.71
C LEU A 137 17.73 -11.71 -5.55
N GLY A 138 16.67 -10.90 -5.53
CA GLY A 138 15.29 -11.38 -5.47
C GLY A 138 14.90 -12.24 -6.67
N ALA A 139 15.31 -11.85 -7.87
CA ALA A 139 15.08 -12.61 -9.11
C ALA A 139 15.77 -13.98 -9.06
N ARG A 140 17.01 -14.05 -8.57
CA ARG A 140 17.73 -15.32 -8.39
C ARG A 140 17.01 -16.24 -7.42
N TRP A 141 16.58 -15.70 -6.28
CA TRP A 141 15.82 -16.46 -5.30
C TRP A 141 14.48 -16.95 -5.88
N TRP A 142 13.78 -16.08 -6.60
CA TRP A 142 12.51 -16.39 -7.26
C TRP A 142 12.68 -17.51 -8.30
N HIS A 143 13.68 -17.39 -9.17
CA HIS A 143 14.02 -18.40 -10.17
C HIS A 143 14.34 -19.76 -9.53
N ALA A 144 15.16 -19.77 -8.47
CA ALA A 144 15.48 -21.01 -7.74
C ALA A 144 14.23 -21.63 -7.10
N GLY A 145 13.32 -20.79 -6.59
CA GLY A 145 12.01 -21.23 -6.12
C GLY A 145 11.17 -21.88 -7.21
N MET A 146 11.11 -21.28 -8.40
CA MET A 146 10.38 -21.83 -9.54
C MET A 146 10.95 -23.17 -10.04
N VAL A 147 12.27 -23.32 -10.08
CA VAL A 147 12.91 -24.59 -10.45
C VAL A 147 12.63 -25.66 -9.39
N SER A 148 12.78 -25.34 -8.11
CA SER A 148 12.55 -26.30 -7.01
C SER A 148 11.10 -26.76 -6.88
N HIS A 149 10.12 -25.95 -7.33
CA HIS A 149 8.70 -26.28 -7.30
C HIS A 149 8.17 -26.78 -8.66
N GLY A 150 9.06 -27.06 -9.63
CA GLY A 150 8.71 -27.72 -10.90
C GLY A 150 8.08 -26.82 -11.97
N LEU A 151 8.10 -25.49 -11.77
CA LEU A 151 7.56 -24.52 -12.73
C LEU A 151 8.50 -24.27 -13.90
N LEU A 152 9.81 -24.27 -13.63
CA LEU A 152 10.85 -24.16 -14.63
C LEU A 152 11.67 -25.46 -14.71
N PRO A 153 12.09 -25.86 -15.91
CA PRO A 153 13.02 -26.98 -16.09
C PRO A 153 14.37 -26.66 -15.45
N ALA A 154 15.08 -27.68 -14.94
CA ALA A 154 16.42 -27.51 -14.36
C ALA A 154 17.45 -26.96 -15.36
N GLU A 155 17.19 -27.14 -16.65
CA GLU A 155 17.97 -26.60 -17.77
C GLU A 155 17.83 -25.07 -17.90
N ALA A 156 16.79 -24.46 -17.34
CA ALA A 156 16.59 -23.02 -17.38
C ALA A 156 17.64 -22.33 -16.51
N THR A 157 18.62 -21.67 -17.14
CA THR A 157 19.62 -20.88 -16.42
C THR A 157 19.12 -19.46 -16.16
N PHE A 158 19.29 -18.98 -14.94
CA PHE A 158 19.02 -17.58 -14.62
C PHE A 158 19.99 -16.65 -15.38
N ARG A 159 19.45 -15.72 -16.17
CA ARG A 159 20.22 -14.70 -16.88
C ARG A 159 19.93 -13.33 -16.31
N PHE A 160 20.99 -12.64 -15.88
CA PHE A 160 20.88 -11.27 -15.42
C PHE A 160 20.62 -10.32 -16.61
N SER A 161 19.47 -9.64 -16.60
CA SER A 161 19.07 -8.76 -17.69
C SER A 161 19.30 -7.30 -17.34
N TRP A 162 20.14 -6.64 -18.13
CA TRP A 162 20.37 -5.19 -18.03
C TRP A 162 19.15 -4.36 -18.44
N VAL A 163 18.18 -4.95 -19.16
CA VAL A 163 16.90 -4.30 -19.51
C VAL A 163 16.07 -3.98 -18.27
N ALA A 164 16.25 -4.73 -17.17
CA ALA A 164 15.54 -4.46 -15.93
C ALA A 164 15.94 -3.12 -15.28
N LEU A 165 17.15 -2.59 -15.55
CA LEU A 165 17.62 -1.32 -15.00
C LEU A 165 16.86 -0.11 -15.57
N PRO A 166 16.79 0.12 -16.90
CA PRO A 166 16.02 1.24 -17.45
C PRO A 166 14.52 1.10 -17.15
N VAL A 167 13.98 -0.12 -17.09
CA VAL A 167 12.57 -0.34 -16.71
C VAL A 167 12.32 0.04 -15.25
N CYS A 168 13.12 -0.44 -14.30
CA CYS A 168 12.88 -0.13 -12.88
C CYS A 168 13.15 1.34 -12.56
N VAL A 169 14.21 1.93 -13.15
CA VAL A 169 14.50 3.36 -13.01
C VAL A 169 13.39 4.19 -13.63
N GLY A 170 12.95 3.85 -14.85
CA GLY A 170 11.85 4.52 -15.54
C GLY A 170 10.58 4.49 -14.71
N VAL A 171 10.14 3.30 -14.27
CA VAL A 171 8.94 3.14 -13.43
C VAL A 171 9.08 3.90 -12.11
N ALA A 172 10.15 3.69 -11.34
CA ALA A 172 10.32 4.32 -10.03
C ALA A 172 10.39 5.86 -10.12
N VAL A 173 11.13 6.39 -11.10
CA VAL A 173 11.28 7.84 -11.29
C VAL A 173 9.99 8.45 -11.80
N VAL A 174 9.39 7.91 -12.86
CA VAL A 174 8.16 8.46 -13.46
C VAL A 174 7.01 8.42 -12.46
N THR A 175 6.79 7.29 -11.79
CA THR A 175 5.69 7.16 -10.83
C THR A 175 5.87 8.09 -9.63
N THR A 176 7.08 8.19 -9.07
CA THR A 176 7.36 9.08 -7.93
C THR A 176 7.29 10.55 -8.29
N THR A 177 7.78 10.95 -9.46
CA THR A 177 7.70 12.34 -9.94
C THR A 177 6.29 12.76 -10.32
N LEU A 178 5.50 11.88 -10.96
CA LEU A 178 4.09 12.13 -11.22
C LEU A 178 3.29 12.22 -9.92
N ALA A 179 3.50 11.29 -8.98
CA ALA A 179 2.89 11.34 -7.66
C ALA A 179 3.19 12.65 -6.93
N ALA A 180 4.45 13.10 -6.97
CA ALA A 180 4.91 14.37 -6.44
C ALA A 180 4.24 15.56 -7.12
N PHE A 181 4.14 15.52 -8.44
CA PHE A 181 3.51 16.56 -9.25
C PHE A 181 2.01 16.69 -8.96
N PHE A 182 1.24 15.59 -8.98
CA PHE A 182 -0.18 15.59 -8.64
C PHE A 182 -0.44 15.99 -7.19
N SER A 183 0.42 15.51 -6.27
CA SER A 183 0.34 15.89 -4.86
C SER A 183 0.65 17.36 -4.63
N ALA A 184 1.50 17.99 -5.45
CA ALA A 184 1.80 19.42 -5.40
C ALA A 184 0.77 20.27 -6.16
N LEU A 185 0.21 19.78 -7.27
CA LEU A 185 -0.79 20.45 -8.10
C LEU A 185 -1.99 20.87 -7.25
N ARG A 186 -2.58 19.90 -6.54
CA ARG A 186 -3.74 20.12 -5.66
C ARG A 186 -3.54 21.26 -4.66
N PHE A 187 -2.31 21.50 -4.21
CA PHE A 187 -1.99 22.60 -3.27
C PHE A 187 -1.64 23.90 -3.98
N SER A 188 -0.96 23.81 -5.12
CA SER A 188 -0.56 24.99 -5.90
C SER A 188 -1.75 25.76 -6.48
N LEU A 189 -2.89 25.09 -6.65
CA LEU A 189 -4.13 25.67 -7.18
C LEU A 189 -5.01 26.32 -6.10
N LEU A 190 -4.78 26.06 -4.81
CA LEU A 190 -5.52 26.73 -3.73
C LEU A 190 -5.01 28.17 -3.57
N ARG A 191 -5.95 29.13 -3.39
CA ARG A 191 -5.63 30.53 -3.11
C ARG A 191 -4.97 30.65 -1.72
N PRO A 192 -3.87 31.42 -1.54
CA PRO A 192 -3.10 31.48 -0.29
C PRO A 192 -3.94 31.75 0.97
N ALA A 193 -4.91 32.67 0.89
CA ALA A 193 -5.81 33.01 2.00
C ALA A 193 -6.75 31.84 2.40
N ARG A 194 -7.25 31.05 1.43
CA ARG A 194 -8.01 29.82 1.71
C ARG A 194 -7.11 28.71 2.25
N ALA A 195 -5.85 28.63 1.83
CA ALA A 195 -4.93 27.61 2.33
C ALA A 195 -4.61 27.78 3.84
N LEU A 196 -4.52 29.03 4.34
CA LEU A 196 -4.37 29.30 5.78
C LEU A 196 -5.69 29.09 6.56
N SER A 197 -6.85 29.51 6.03
CA SER A 197 -8.12 29.32 6.74
C SER A 197 -8.62 27.86 6.74
N GLU A 198 -8.36 27.10 5.68
CA GLU A 198 -8.65 25.65 5.63
C GLU A 198 -7.68 24.85 6.51
N ALA A 199 -6.43 25.30 6.67
CA ALA A 199 -5.50 24.73 7.63
C ALA A 199 -5.95 24.97 9.09
N ALA A 200 -6.61 26.09 9.36
CA ALA A 200 -7.15 26.41 10.69
C ALA A 200 -8.49 25.71 10.99
N THR A 201 -9.35 25.49 9.98
CA THR A 201 -10.72 24.98 10.17
C THR A 201 -10.89 23.47 9.92
N GLY A 202 -9.94 22.80 9.27
CA GLY A 202 -9.99 21.35 9.01
C GLY A 202 -11.08 20.87 8.03
N ARG A 203 -11.95 21.76 7.53
CA ARG A 203 -13.07 21.45 6.65
C ARG A 203 -12.65 21.36 5.17
N ARG A 204 -12.03 20.25 4.76
CA ARG A 204 -11.91 19.92 3.32
C ARG A 204 -13.28 19.48 2.75
N GLY A 205 -13.73 19.93 1.59
CA GLY A 205 -14.81 19.24 0.87
C GLY A 205 -14.23 18.01 0.17
N LEU A 206 -14.97 16.90 0.10
CA LEU A 206 -14.61 15.85 -0.87
C LEU A 206 -14.88 16.44 -2.26
N GLY A 207 -13.89 16.45 -3.14
CA GLY A 207 -14.10 16.87 -4.53
C GLY A 207 -15.26 16.06 -5.11
N MET A 208 -16.25 16.74 -5.70
CA MET A 208 -17.50 16.12 -6.16
C MET A 208 -17.25 14.95 -7.11
N LEU A 209 -16.14 14.97 -7.86
CA LEU A 209 -15.70 13.93 -8.79
C LEU A 209 -15.22 12.62 -8.12
N ARG A 210 -14.82 12.64 -6.84
CA ARG A 210 -14.24 11.46 -6.17
C ARG A 210 -15.29 10.40 -5.83
N ALA A 211 -16.52 10.82 -5.51
CA ALA A 211 -17.63 9.93 -5.20
C ALA A 211 -18.07 9.09 -6.41
N PRO A 212 -18.41 9.68 -7.58
CA PRO A 212 -18.82 8.91 -8.75
C PRO A 212 -17.68 8.03 -9.27
N LEU A 213 -16.43 8.51 -9.32
CA LEU A 213 -15.28 7.68 -9.69
C LEU A 213 -15.11 6.46 -8.77
N GLY A 214 -15.33 6.65 -7.47
CA GLY A 214 -15.27 5.55 -6.51
C GLY A 214 -16.39 4.54 -6.71
N VAL A 215 -17.62 5.00 -6.94
CA VAL A 215 -18.77 4.13 -7.24
C VAL A 215 -18.55 3.36 -8.53
N ILE A 216 -18.06 4.03 -9.60
CA ILE A 216 -17.74 3.39 -10.88
C ILE A 216 -16.65 2.33 -10.70
N ALA A 217 -15.62 2.58 -9.89
CA ALA A 217 -14.57 1.60 -9.62
C ALA A 217 -15.10 0.37 -8.87
N VAL A 218 -15.95 0.57 -7.85
CA VAL A 218 -16.59 -0.55 -7.12
C VAL A 218 -17.56 -1.32 -8.03
N ALA A 219 -18.41 -0.62 -8.79
CA ALA A 219 -19.35 -1.25 -9.71
C ALA A 219 -18.61 -2.01 -10.83
N GLY A 220 -17.54 -1.43 -11.37
CA GLY A 220 -16.66 -2.07 -12.33
C GLY A 220 -15.98 -3.32 -11.75
N ALA A 221 -15.53 -3.27 -10.49
CA ALA A 221 -14.98 -4.44 -9.80
C ALA A 221 -16.01 -5.57 -9.68
N CYS A 222 -17.23 -5.25 -9.23
CA CYS A 222 -18.33 -6.23 -9.18
C CYS A 222 -18.64 -6.82 -10.56
N PHE A 223 -18.71 -5.98 -11.58
CA PHE A 223 -19.00 -6.40 -12.96
C PHE A 223 -17.92 -7.32 -13.52
N VAL A 224 -16.64 -6.94 -13.37
CA VAL A 224 -15.52 -7.79 -13.81
C VAL A 224 -15.48 -9.08 -13.01
N SER A 225 -15.77 -9.06 -11.69
CA SER A 225 -15.83 -10.26 -10.86
C SER A 225 -16.86 -11.28 -11.37
N VAL A 226 -18.03 -10.82 -11.81
CA VAL A 226 -19.09 -11.67 -12.39
C VAL A 226 -18.72 -12.13 -13.80
N LEU A 227 -18.02 -11.31 -14.58
CA LEU A 227 -17.56 -11.72 -15.91
C LEU A 227 -16.50 -12.81 -15.80
N LEU A 228 -15.61 -12.67 -14.82
CA LEU A 228 -14.52 -13.58 -14.57
C LEU A 228 -14.98 -14.90 -13.93
N SER A 229 -16.08 -14.89 -13.18
CA SER A 229 -16.66 -16.12 -12.64
C SER A 229 -17.19 -17.08 -13.72
N LYS A 230 -17.38 -16.60 -14.96
CA LYS A 230 -17.76 -17.43 -16.11
C LYS A 230 -16.57 -18.05 -16.84
N LYS A 231 -15.34 -17.72 -16.43
CA LYS A 231 -14.10 -18.23 -17.01
C LYS A 231 -13.59 -19.46 -16.24
N PRO A 232 -12.68 -20.26 -16.83
CA PRO A 232 -12.00 -21.35 -16.13
C PRO A 232 -11.32 -20.86 -14.84
N ALA A 233 -11.20 -21.73 -13.84
CA ALA A 233 -10.70 -21.36 -12.50
C ALA A 233 -9.29 -20.75 -12.52
N ALA A 234 -8.41 -21.19 -13.43
CA ALA A 234 -7.07 -20.62 -13.62
C ALA A 234 -7.12 -19.15 -14.07
N GLU A 235 -7.85 -18.86 -15.16
CA GLU A 235 -8.07 -17.48 -15.65
C GLU A 235 -8.78 -16.61 -14.60
N ALA A 236 -9.69 -17.21 -13.82
CA ALA A 236 -10.42 -16.51 -12.76
C ALA A 236 -9.54 -16.12 -11.57
N SER A 237 -8.56 -16.95 -11.20
CA SER A 237 -7.58 -16.62 -10.15
C SER A 237 -6.69 -15.45 -10.57
N GLU A 238 -6.25 -15.44 -11.84
CA GLU A 238 -5.41 -14.35 -12.36
C GLU A 238 -6.16 -13.03 -12.45
N GLY A 239 -7.38 -13.02 -13.00
CA GLY A 239 -8.18 -11.80 -13.10
C GLY A 239 -8.74 -11.29 -11.76
N ALA A 240 -8.82 -12.15 -10.71
CA ALA A 240 -9.21 -11.72 -9.36
C ALA A 240 -8.26 -10.63 -8.81
N PHE A 241 -7.00 -10.61 -9.29
CA PHE A 241 -6.04 -9.54 -9.02
C PHE A 241 -6.56 -8.16 -9.47
N LEU A 242 -7.07 -8.07 -10.70
CA LEU A 242 -7.59 -6.84 -11.27
C LEU A 242 -8.86 -6.39 -10.52
N VAL A 243 -9.75 -7.33 -10.21
CA VAL A 243 -10.99 -7.07 -9.45
C VAL A 243 -10.65 -6.47 -8.07
N LEU A 244 -9.72 -7.09 -7.36
CA LEU A 244 -9.31 -6.64 -6.04
C LEU A 244 -8.70 -5.24 -6.08
N ILE A 245 -7.88 -4.95 -7.10
CA ILE A 245 -7.36 -3.61 -7.34
C ILE A 245 -8.48 -2.59 -7.56
N MET A 246 -9.46 -2.89 -8.43
CA MET A 246 -10.57 -1.96 -8.70
C MET A 246 -11.39 -1.69 -7.43
N PHE A 247 -11.66 -2.72 -6.62
CA PHE A 247 -12.30 -2.56 -5.32
C PHE A 247 -11.49 -1.67 -4.39
N CYS A 248 -10.17 -1.82 -4.36
CA CYS A 248 -9.32 -1.01 -3.49
C CYS A 248 -9.19 0.44 -3.95
N VAL A 249 -9.15 0.72 -5.25
CA VAL A 249 -9.29 2.09 -5.78
C VAL A 249 -10.63 2.67 -5.39
N GLY A 250 -11.71 1.90 -5.56
CA GLY A 250 -13.06 2.28 -5.16
C GLY A 250 -13.13 2.64 -3.68
N ALA A 251 -12.62 1.77 -2.80
CA ALA A 251 -12.54 1.98 -1.36
C ALA A 251 -11.67 3.20 -1.01
N GLY A 252 -10.54 3.40 -1.70
CA GLY A 252 -9.68 4.56 -1.53
C GLY A 252 -10.33 5.88 -1.96
N LEU A 253 -11.14 5.85 -3.01
CA LEU A 253 -11.90 7.01 -3.49
C LEU A 253 -13.09 7.33 -2.60
N LEU A 254 -13.80 6.31 -2.13
CA LEU A 254 -14.94 6.40 -1.22
C LEU A 254 -14.54 6.59 0.24
N GLY A 255 -13.23 6.49 0.55
CA GLY A 255 -12.62 6.45 1.88
C GLY A 255 -13.47 7.00 3.03
N PRO A 256 -13.66 8.33 3.16
CA PRO A 256 -14.38 8.87 4.31
C PRO A 256 -15.85 8.44 4.43
N ARG A 257 -16.52 8.10 3.32
CA ARG A 257 -17.92 7.65 3.31
C ARG A 257 -18.08 6.19 3.76
N ILE A 258 -17.10 5.33 3.47
CA ILE A 258 -17.13 3.91 3.86
C ILE A 258 -16.46 3.70 5.22
N ILE A 259 -15.31 4.35 5.42
CA ILE A 259 -14.47 4.14 6.60
C ILE A 259 -15.09 4.76 7.84
N GLY A 260 -15.86 5.86 7.71
CA GLY A 260 -16.58 6.47 8.84
C GLY A 260 -17.57 5.49 9.50
N PRO A 261 -18.56 4.94 8.76
CA PRO A 261 -19.48 3.94 9.28
C PRO A 261 -18.81 2.66 9.76
N ALA A 262 -17.83 2.14 9.01
CA ALA A 262 -17.09 0.94 9.41
C ALA A 262 -16.32 1.14 10.73
N ALA A 263 -15.61 2.27 10.85
CA ALA A 263 -14.92 2.64 12.08
C ALA A 263 -15.92 2.89 13.21
N TRP A 264 -17.11 3.45 12.94
CA TRP A 264 -18.16 3.61 13.95
C TRP A 264 -18.60 2.26 14.50
N LEU A 265 -18.86 1.28 13.62
CA LEU A 265 -19.29 -0.07 13.99
C LEU A 265 -18.23 -0.79 14.83
N VAL A 266 -16.99 -0.84 14.34
CA VAL A 266 -15.84 -1.43 15.06
C VAL A 266 -15.63 -0.74 16.40
N SER A 267 -15.69 0.59 16.43
CA SER A 267 -15.59 1.37 17.66
C SER A 267 -16.74 1.04 18.62
N ALA A 268 -17.98 0.89 18.15
CA ALA A 268 -19.13 0.60 19.02
C ALA A 268 -18.97 -0.74 19.75
N LEU A 269 -18.37 -1.74 19.09
CA LEU A 269 -18.08 -3.03 19.70
C LEU A 269 -16.96 -2.95 20.75
N ILE A 270 -15.89 -2.20 20.44
CA ILE A 270 -14.69 -2.09 21.28
C ILE A 270 -14.87 -1.12 22.46
N GLY A 271 -15.75 -0.12 22.33
CA GLY A 271 -15.89 0.95 23.32
C GLY A 271 -16.43 0.58 24.68
N ARG A 272 -16.89 -0.66 24.82
CA ARG A 272 -17.38 -1.22 26.07
C ARG A 272 -16.25 -1.73 26.97
N VAL A 273 -15.01 -1.79 26.46
CA VAL A 273 -13.88 -2.44 27.15
C VAL A 273 -13.15 -1.52 28.14
N GLY A 274 -13.33 -0.18 28.07
CA GLY A 274 -12.84 0.71 29.14
C GLY A 274 -12.62 2.18 28.75
N PRO A 275 -12.15 3.03 29.71
CA PRO A 275 -12.00 4.47 29.52
C PRO A 275 -10.99 4.86 28.43
N SER A 276 -9.85 4.17 28.35
CA SER A 276 -8.83 4.43 27.33
C SER A 276 -9.30 4.04 25.93
N ALA A 277 -10.11 2.97 25.81
CA ALA A 277 -10.74 2.58 24.55
C ALA A 277 -11.75 3.64 24.09
N ARG A 278 -12.57 4.16 25.02
CA ARG A 278 -13.54 5.23 24.73
C ARG A 278 -12.85 6.50 24.23
N LEU A 279 -11.74 6.92 24.86
CA LEU A 279 -10.94 8.07 24.41
C LEU A 279 -10.32 7.85 23.02
N ALA A 280 -9.78 6.66 22.78
CA ALA A 280 -9.25 6.26 21.46
C ALA A 280 -10.34 6.37 20.37
N MET A 281 -11.55 5.88 20.64
CA MET A 281 -12.67 5.96 19.69
C MET A 281 -13.11 7.38 19.40
N LEU A 282 -13.20 8.23 20.43
CA LEU A 282 -13.54 9.64 20.24
C LEU A 282 -12.52 10.33 19.33
N ASN A 283 -11.24 9.97 19.45
CA ASN A 283 -10.19 10.51 18.59
C ASN A 283 -10.26 9.98 17.15
N VAL A 284 -10.53 8.69 16.95
CA VAL A 284 -10.71 8.13 15.59
C VAL A 284 -11.94 8.75 14.91
N ARG A 285 -13.03 8.94 15.66
CA ARG A 285 -14.29 9.54 15.17
C ARG A 285 -14.18 11.03 14.88
N SER A 286 -13.32 11.78 15.58
CA SER A 286 -13.12 13.21 15.33
C SER A 286 -12.22 13.50 14.13
N GLN A 287 -11.39 12.53 13.71
CA GLN A 287 -10.45 12.68 12.58
C GLN A 287 -10.61 11.60 11.48
N PRO A 288 -11.84 11.33 10.97
CA PRO A 288 -12.11 10.17 10.12
C PRO A 288 -11.28 10.15 8.84
N ARG A 289 -10.96 11.32 8.28
CA ARG A 289 -10.18 11.44 7.03
C ARG A 289 -8.73 11.04 7.17
N ARG A 290 -8.14 11.33 8.32
CA ARG A 290 -6.74 11.06 8.61
C ARG A 290 -6.53 9.56 8.79
N PHE A 291 -7.43 8.92 9.55
CA PHE A 291 -7.45 7.47 9.68
C PHE A 291 -7.87 6.76 8.38
N SER A 292 -8.73 7.37 7.56
CA SER A 292 -9.09 6.83 6.24
C SER A 292 -7.88 6.59 5.35
N ALA A 293 -6.92 7.53 5.33
CA ALA A 293 -5.71 7.38 4.52
C ALA A 293 -4.85 6.17 4.95
N ALA A 294 -4.87 5.82 6.24
CA ALA A 294 -4.13 4.69 6.79
C ALA A 294 -4.84 3.34 6.61
N VAL A 295 -6.18 3.34 6.63
CA VAL A 295 -6.99 2.13 6.50
C VAL A 295 -6.95 1.55 5.08
N VAL A 296 -6.90 2.39 4.03
CA VAL A 296 -6.97 1.90 2.63
C VAL A 296 -5.85 0.91 2.28
N PRO A 297 -4.56 1.17 2.59
CA PRO A 297 -3.52 0.16 2.36
C PRO A 297 -3.66 -1.07 3.26
N LEU A 298 -4.19 -0.96 4.47
CA LEU A 298 -4.44 -2.14 5.31
C LEU A 298 -5.56 -3.02 4.73
N VAL A 299 -6.60 -2.40 4.18
CA VAL A 299 -7.68 -3.10 3.46
C VAL A 299 -7.12 -3.89 2.28
N LEU A 300 -6.12 -3.35 1.58
CA LEU A 300 -5.39 -4.09 0.54
C LEU A 300 -4.68 -5.33 1.11
N VAL A 301 -3.93 -5.20 2.20
CA VAL A 301 -3.25 -6.35 2.85
C VAL A 301 -4.26 -7.45 3.18
N VAL A 302 -5.37 -7.08 3.84
CA VAL A 302 -6.41 -8.03 4.26
C VAL A 302 -7.11 -8.62 3.05
N GLY A 303 -7.50 -7.80 2.07
CA GLY A 303 -8.20 -8.24 0.86
C GLY A 303 -7.36 -9.20 0.04
N PHE A 304 -6.08 -8.90 -0.20
CA PHE A 304 -5.16 -9.79 -0.92
C PHE A 304 -4.98 -11.12 -0.19
N GLY A 305 -4.71 -11.05 1.12
CA GLY A 305 -4.52 -12.25 1.93
C GLY A 305 -5.76 -13.14 1.94
N LEU A 306 -6.94 -12.59 2.24
CA LEU A 306 -8.16 -13.39 2.33
C LEU A 306 -8.63 -13.90 0.96
N THR A 307 -8.53 -13.10 -0.11
CA THR A 307 -8.96 -13.53 -1.45
C THR A 307 -8.09 -14.67 -1.98
N LYS A 308 -6.76 -14.50 -2.00
CA LYS A 308 -5.86 -15.50 -2.60
C LYS A 308 -5.78 -16.76 -1.76
N ILE A 309 -5.63 -16.62 -0.44
CA ILE A 309 -5.58 -17.79 0.44
C ILE A 309 -6.95 -18.48 0.48
N GLY A 310 -8.05 -17.72 0.53
CA GLY A 310 -9.40 -18.26 0.53
C GLY A 310 -9.74 -19.05 -0.74
N MET A 311 -9.32 -18.56 -1.91
CA MET A 311 -9.46 -19.30 -3.18
C MET A 311 -8.76 -20.66 -3.10
N HIS A 312 -7.52 -20.68 -2.62
CA HIS A 312 -6.71 -21.88 -2.51
C HIS A 312 -7.27 -22.90 -1.50
N THR A 313 -7.63 -22.44 -0.29
CA THR A 313 -8.18 -23.32 0.74
C THR A 313 -9.55 -23.87 0.37
N THR A 314 -10.35 -23.08 -0.36
CA THR A 314 -11.64 -23.54 -0.89
C THR A 314 -11.45 -24.57 -2.01
N ALA A 315 -10.57 -24.30 -2.97
CA ALA A 315 -10.25 -25.27 -4.02
C ALA A 315 -9.80 -26.60 -3.41
N GLN A 316 -8.83 -26.58 -2.49
CA GLN A 316 -8.36 -27.76 -1.79
C GLN A 316 -9.48 -28.54 -1.07
N HIS A 317 -10.44 -27.84 -0.46
CA HIS A 317 -11.55 -28.45 0.26
C HIS A 317 -12.55 -29.15 -0.67
N HIS A 318 -12.83 -28.58 -1.85
CA HIS A 318 -13.83 -29.11 -2.77
C HIS A 318 -13.28 -30.12 -3.78
N THR A 319 -12.06 -29.94 -4.28
CA THR A 319 -11.47 -30.81 -5.32
C THR A 319 -10.40 -31.75 -4.78
N GLY A 320 -9.98 -31.59 -3.52
CA GLY A 320 -8.88 -32.35 -2.91
C GLY A 320 -7.49 -31.92 -3.39
N SER A 321 -7.38 -30.98 -4.34
CA SER A 321 -6.12 -30.45 -4.86
C SER A 321 -6.23 -28.95 -5.08
N ALA A 322 -5.21 -28.21 -4.64
CA ALA A 322 -5.21 -26.75 -4.73
C ALA A 322 -4.52 -26.20 -5.98
N GLY A 323 -4.14 -27.08 -6.92
CA GLY A 323 -3.30 -26.76 -8.07
C GLY A 323 -1.92 -27.41 -7.94
N SER A 324 -1.04 -27.15 -8.92
CA SER A 324 0.34 -27.65 -8.87
C SER A 324 1.10 -26.98 -7.72
N THR A 325 2.03 -27.69 -7.08
CA THR A 325 2.85 -27.14 -5.97
C THR A 325 3.58 -25.84 -6.38
N GLY A 326 3.94 -25.74 -7.66
CA GLY A 326 4.46 -24.54 -8.29
C GLY A 326 3.49 -23.36 -8.29
N GLU A 327 2.29 -23.53 -8.85
CA GLU A 327 1.26 -22.48 -8.91
C GLU A 327 0.94 -21.93 -7.52
N VAL A 328 0.77 -22.84 -6.55
CA VAL A 328 0.51 -22.52 -5.16
C VAL A 328 1.63 -21.64 -4.57
N TRP A 329 2.88 -22.06 -4.76
CA TRP A 329 4.04 -21.31 -4.28
C TRP A 329 4.11 -19.92 -4.92
N LEU A 330 3.96 -19.82 -6.25
CA LEU A 330 3.95 -18.53 -6.98
C LEU A 330 2.86 -17.60 -6.44
N ASP A 331 1.67 -18.12 -6.23
CA ASP A 331 0.53 -17.37 -5.71
C ASP A 331 0.78 -16.84 -4.30
N TYR A 332 1.38 -17.64 -3.42
CA TYR A 332 1.76 -17.18 -2.08
C TYR A 332 2.86 -16.13 -2.12
N VAL A 333 3.90 -16.29 -2.96
CA VAL A 333 4.97 -15.30 -3.09
C VAL A 333 4.41 -13.99 -3.65
N GLY A 334 3.60 -14.04 -4.71
CA GLY A 334 2.92 -12.86 -5.26
C GLY A 334 2.03 -12.17 -4.24
N THR A 335 1.23 -12.92 -3.50
CA THR A 335 0.38 -12.39 -2.41
C THR A 335 1.21 -11.71 -1.32
N GLY A 336 2.31 -12.33 -0.90
CA GLY A 336 3.24 -11.75 0.09
C GLY A 336 3.87 -10.44 -0.38
N LEU A 337 4.20 -10.36 -1.68
CA LEU A 337 4.75 -9.16 -2.32
C LEU A 337 3.76 -8.00 -2.30
N TYR A 338 2.52 -8.26 -2.69
CA TYR A 338 1.42 -7.28 -2.69
C TYR A 338 1.05 -6.85 -1.27
N ALA A 339 1.00 -7.80 -0.32
CA ALA A 339 0.85 -7.49 1.10
C ALA A 339 2.01 -6.62 1.60
N GLY A 340 3.25 -6.86 1.15
CA GLY A 340 4.42 -6.05 1.46
C GLY A 340 4.28 -4.59 1.00
N PHE A 341 3.86 -4.37 -0.25
CA PHE A 341 3.55 -3.03 -0.78
C PHE A 341 2.56 -2.29 0.10
N ALA A 342 1.43 -2.94 0.36
CA ALA A 342 0.34 -2.40 1.13
C ALA A 342 0.72 -2.15 2.59
N ALA A 343 1.53 -3.03 3.18
CA ALA A 343 2.07 -2.89 4.53
C ALA A 343 3.03 -1.70 4.66
N ILE A 344 3.91 -1.47 3.67
CA ILE A 344 4.81 -0.31 3.64
C ILE A 344 4.00 1.00 3.58
N ALA A 345 2.97 1.06 2.71
CA ALA A 345 2.10 2.23 2.64
C ALA A 345 1.34 2.48 3.95
N ALA A 346 0.77 1.43 4.55
CA ALA A 346 0.07 1.50 5.83
C ALA A 346 1.01 1.98 6.94
N ALA A 347 2.18 1.34 7.06
CA ALA A 347 3.17 1.63 8.09
C ALA A 347 3.67 3.07 8.00
N ASN A 348 4.02 3.53 6.79
CA ASN A 348 4.41 4.91 6.58
C ASN A 348 3.30 5.88 6.99
N THR A 349 2.07 5.64 6.55
CA THR A 349 0.94 6.53 6.83
C THR A 349 0.64 6.60 8.33
N LEU A 350 0.60 5.45 9.02
CA LEU A 350 0.38 5.38 10.48
C LEU A 350 1.52 6.02 11.26
N ALA A 351 2.77 5.79 10.85
CA ALA A 351 3.92 6.39 11.49
C ALA A 351 3.89 7.91 11.39
N MET A 352 3.50 8.42 10.23
CA MET A 352 3.37 9.84 9.95
C MET A 352 2.25 10.50 10.76
N ILE A 353 1.07 9.86 10.83
CA ILE A 353 -0.03 10.29 11.70
C ILE A 353 0.42 10.36 13.16
N SER A 354 1.22 9.39 13.60
CA SER A 354 1.74 9.33 14.97
C SER A 354 2.78 10.42 15.24
N PHE A 355 3.64 10.75 14.27
CA PHE A 355 4.63 11.82 14.40
C PHE A 355 4.01 13.22 14.48
N GLU A 356 2.94 13.47 13.73
CA GLU A 356 2.21 14.74 13.79
C GLU A 356 1.51 14.94 15.16
N ARG A 357 1.11 13.85 15.84
CA ARG A 357 0.46 13.90 17.17
C ARG A 357 1.43 14.06 18.33
N ARG A 358 2.72 14.24 18.07
CA ARG A 358 3.75 14.37 19.11
C ARG A 358 3.46 15.51 20.08
N ARG A 359 2.95 16.63 19.58
CA ARG A 359 2.58 17.79 20.41
C ARG A 359 1.39 17.47 21.29
N ASP A 360 0.33 16.89 20.73
CA ASP A 360 -0.87 16.50 21.49
C ASP A 360 -0.52 15.52 22.62
N VAL A 361 0.32 14.53 22.33
CA VAL A 361 0.82 13.58 23.32
C VAL A 361 1.70 14.25 24.38
N ALA A 362 2.54 15.22 23.99
CA ALA A 362 3.33 15.98 24.94
C ALA A 362 2.45 16.84 25.86
N LEU A 363 1.42 17.50 25.31
CA LEU A 363 0.45 18.30 26.07
C LEU A 363 -0.33 17.44 27.06
N LEU A 364 -0.86 16.29 26.64
CA LEU A 364 -1.53 15.35 27.53
C LEU A 364 -0.64 14.93 28.71
N ARG A 365 0.67 14.78 28.47
CA ARG A 365 1.65 14.45 29.51
C ARG A 365 1.98 15.62 30.43
N VAL A 366 1.98 16.87 29.92
CA VAL A 366 2.13 18.06 30.76
C VAL A 366 0.92 18.24 31.69
N VAL A 367 -0.28 17.90 31.20
CA VAL A 367 -1.53 17.91 31.99
C VAL A 367 -1.58 16.76 33.02
N GLY A 368 -0.64 15.80 32.96
CA GLY A 368 -0.50 14.74 33.97
C GLY A 368 -0.83 13.32 33.47
N SER A 369 -1.14 13.12 32.18
CA SER A 369 -1.39 11.77 31.65
C SER A 369 -0.17 10.87 31.79
N GLN A 370 -0.39 9.66 32.33
CA GLN A 370 0.70 8.70 32.53
C GLN A 370 1.16 8.08 31.21
N ARG A 371 2.42 7.61 31.18
CA ARG A 371 2.99 6.97 29.99
C ARG A 371 2.23 5.71 29.57
N ALA A 372 1.72 4.94 30.54
CA ALA A 372 0.91 3.76 30.29
C ALA A 372 -0.43 4.12 29.63
N GLN A 373 -1.09 5.19 30.09
CA GLN A 373 -2.37 5.66 29.54
C GLN A 373 -2.24 6.10 28.07
N VAL A 374 -1.18 6.83 27.73
CA VAL A 374 -0.89 7.24 26.35
C VAL A 374 -0.63 6.03 25.45
N ARG A 375 0.15 5.04 25.93
CA ARG A 375 0.41 3.81 25.18
C ARG A 375 -0.85 2.96 24.98
N ALA A 376 -1.69 2.85 26.02
CA ALA A 376 -2.96 2.13 25.95
C ALA A 376 -3.92 2.81 24.96
N MET A 377 -4.04 4.14 25.00
CA MET A 377 -4.84 4.90 24.03
C MET A 377 -4.38 4.62 22.60
N ALA A 378 -3.08 4.71 22.34
CA ALA A 378 -2.52 4.45 21.02
C ALA A 378 -2.72 2.99 20.54
N ALA A 379 -2.63 2.02 21.46
CA ALA A 379 -2.90 0.62 21.14
C ALA A 379 -4.37 0.44 20.73
N TRP A 380 -5.32 1.03 21.47
CA TRP A 380 -6.73 0.97 21.13
C TRP A 380 -7.06 1.66 19.80
N GLU A 381 -6.39 2.77 19.46
CA GLU A 381 -6.52 3.38 18.14
C GLU A 381 -6.05 2.43 17.03
N ALA A 382 -4.91 1.76 17.24
CA ALA A 382 -4.39 0.77 16.29
C ALA A 382 -5.34 -0.43 16.15
N VAL A 383 -6.00 -0.87 17.23
CA VAL A 383 -7.03 -1.92 17.20
C VAL A 383 -8.24 -1.47 16.38
N VAL A 384 -8.74 -0.25 16.56
CA VAL A 384 -9.87 0.27 15.76
C VAL A 384 -9.50 0.36 14.28
N VAL A 385 -8.29 0.85 13.97
CA VAL A 385 -7.79 0.93 12.59
C VAL A 385 -7.68 -0.47 11.98
N ALA A 386 -7.07 -1.43 12.70
CA ALA A 386 -6.95 -2.82 12.24
C ALA A 386 -8.32 -3.47 12.06
N GLY A 387 -9.23 -3.33 13.03
CA GLY A 387 -10.58 -3.88 12.96
C GLY A 387 -11.38 -3.29 11.79
N THR A 388 -11.22 -2.00 11.52
CA THR A 388 -11.86 -1.35 10.35
C THR A 388 -11.29 -1.91 9.04
N ALA A 389 -9.97 -2.11 8.97
CA ALA A 389 -9.34 -2.70 7.81
C ALA A 389 -9.73 -4.18 7.60
N LEU A 390 -9.86 -4.95 8.68
CA LEU A 390 -10.30 -6.34 8.65
C LEU A 390 -11.75 -6.46 8.18
N LEU A 391 -12.63 -5.59 8.68
CA LEU A 391 -14.04 -5.56 8.28
C LEU A 391 -14.19 -5.22 6.80
N LEU A 392 -13.54 -4.15 6.34
CA LEU A 392 -13.63 -3.72 4.95
C LEU A 392 -12.89 -4.64 3.99
N GLY A 393 -11.71 -5.12 4.37
CA GLY A 393 -10.93 -6.07 3.58
C GLY A 393 -11.62 -7.43 3.46
N GLY A 394 -12.23 -7.91 4.54
CA GLY A 394 -13.07 -9.11 4.52
C GLY A 394 -14.29 -8.95 3.63
N ALA A 395 -14.98 -7.80 3.69
CA ALA A 395 -16.12 -7.52 2.81
C ALA A 395 -15.71 -7.47 1.32
N ILE A 396 -14.56 -6.87 1.00
CA ILE A 396 -14.02 -6.85 -0.36
C ILE A 396 -13.62 -8.25 -0.82
N ALA A 397 -12.98 -9.03 0.06
CA ALA A 397 -12.60 -10.41 -0.24
C ALA A 397 -13.83 -11.27 -0.53
N LEU A 398 -14.88 -11.17 0.30
CA LEU A 398 -16.16 -11.85 0.06
C LEU A 398 -16.83 -11.36 -1.22
N GLY A 399 -16.84 -10.05 -1.50
CA GLY A 399 -17.42 -9.51 -2.73
C GLY A 399 -16.69 -9.96 -4.00
N THR A 400 -15.38 -10.22 -3.90
CA THR A 400 -14.56 -10.75 -5.00
C THR A 400 -14.73 -12.26 -5.15
N LEU A 401 -14.72 -13.00 -4.04
CA LEU A 401 -14.76 -14.46 -4.02
C LEU A 401 -16.17 -15.01 -4.28
N ALA A 402 -17.22 -14.39 -3.73
CA ALA A 402 -18.56 -14.98 -3.77
C ALA A 402 -19.06 -15.30 -5.18
N PRO A 403 -18.93 -14.42 -6.20
CA PRO A 403 -19.32 -14.77 -7.56
C PRO A 403 -18.47 -15.92 -8.12
N ILE A 404 -17.15 -15.88 -7.92
CA ILE A 404 -16.19 -16.87 -8.44
C ILE A 404 -16.44 -18.25 -7.84
N LEU A 405 -16.63 -18.33 -6.53
CA LEU A 405 -16.87 -19.59 -5.85
C LEU A 405 -18.28 -20.14 -6.11
N SER A 406 -19.28 -19.26 -6.26
CA SER A 406 -20.64 -19.70 -6.58
C SER A 406 -20.71 -20.42 -7.92
N THR A 407 -19.96 -19.96 -8.93
CA THR A 407 -19.93 -20.59 -10.25
C THR A 407 -19.00 -21.81 -10.28
N ALA A 408 -17.88 -21.78 -9.57
CA ALA A 408 -16.89 -22.86 -9.57
C ALA A 408 -17.28 -24.06 -8.68
N PHE A 409 -17.86 -23.81 -7.51
CA PHE A 409 -18.09 -24.83 -6.47
C PHE A 409 -19.54 -24.91 -5.98
N GLY A 410 -20.45 -24.07 -6.49
CA GLY A 410 -21.86 -24.05 -6.08
C GLY A 410 -22.14 -23.37 -4.72
N SER A 411 -21.10 -22.93 -4.00
CA SER A 411 -21.23 -22.21 -2.73
C SER A 411 -20.61 -20.81 -2.83
N ALA A 412 -21.34 -19.78 -2.42
CA ALA A 412 -20.83 -18.40 -2.41
C ALA A 412 -19.85 -18.09 -1.26
N LEU A 413 -19.75 -18.98 -0.27
CA LEU A 413 -18.90 -18.78 0.90
C LEU A 413 -17.57 -19.52 0.74
N PRO A 414 -16.42 -18.85 0.92
CA PRO A 414 -15.13 -19.51 0.92
C PRO A 414 -14.92 -20.35 2.18
N TYR A 415 -14.29 -21.51 2.01
CA TYR A 415 -13.81 -22.31 3.12
C TYR A 415 -12.47 -21.74 3.59
N LEU A 416 -12.50 -21.06 4.75
CA LEU A 416 -11.30 -20.57 5.42
C LEU A 416 -11.09 -21.34 6.73
N PRO A 417 -10.03 -22.17 6.83
CA PRO A 417 -9.56 -22.67 8.10
C PRO A 417 -9.29 -21.49 9.04
N TRP A 418 -9.64 -21.60 10.32
CA TRP A 418 -9.50 -20.48 11.28
C TRP A 418 -8.09 -19.90 11.36
N THR A 419 -7.06 -20.66 10.98
CA THR A 419 -5.67 -20.21 10.88
C THR A 419 -5.48 -19.03 9.92
N VAL A 420 -6.22 -18.98 8.81
CA VAL A 420 -6.11 -17.93 7.79
C VAL A 420 -6.64 -16.58 8.28
N PRO A 421 -7.93 -16.44 8.68
CA PRO A 421 -8.45 -15.17 9.15
C PRO A 421 -7.80 -14.73 10.47
N THR A 422 -7.43 -15.65 11.37
CA THR A 422 -6.69 -15.29 12.59
C THR A 422 -5.27 -14.84 12.29
N GLY A 423 -4.57 -15.47 11.34
CA GLY A 423 -3.24 -15.04 10.89
C GLY A 423 -3.26 -13.67 10.23
N VAL A 424 -4.21 -13.42 9.33
CA VAL A 424 -4.40 -12.10 8.69
C VAL A 424 -4.78 -11.05 9.74
N ALA A 425 -5.65 -11.37 10.70
CA ALA A 425 -6.02 -10.47 11.79
C ALA A 425 -4.83 -10.14 12.70
N ALA A 426 -4.06 -11.15 13.11
CA ALA A 426 -2.87 -10.99 13.94
C ALA A 426 -1.79 -10.18 13.22
N GLY A 427 -1.50 -10.48 11.95
CA GLY A 427 -0.52 -9.75 11.15
C GLY A 427 -0.92 -8.29 10.92
N THR A 428 -2.20 -8.03 10.62
CA THR A 428 -2.73 -6.67 10.45
C THR A 428 -2.64 -5.89 11.76
N LEU A 429 -3.04 -6.50 12.89
CA LEU A 429 -2.97 -5.86 14.20
C LEU A 429 -1.52 -5.59 14.64
N LEU A 430 -0.61 -6.55 14.41
CA LEU A 430 0.80 -6.38 14.71
C LEU A 430 1.39 -5.23 13.90
N LEU A 431 1.09 -5.16 12.59
CA LEU A 431 1.52 -4.09 11.72
C LEU A 431 1.02 -2.72 12.22
N THR A 432 -0.26 -2.58 12.56
CA THR A 432 -0.81 -1.30 13.05
C THR A 432 -0.25 -0.90 14.40
N LEU A 433 -0.08 -1.85 15.33
CA LEU A 433 0.51 -1.62 16.64
C LEU A 433 1.97 -1.19 16.55
N LEU A 434 2.78 -1.84 15.69
CA LEU A 434 4.17 -1.46 15.50
C LEU A 434 4.28 -0.10 14.80
N ALA A 435 3.54 0.11 13.71
CA ALA A 435 3.56 1.33 12.93
C ALA A 435 3.11 2.57 13.73
N THR A 436 2.21 2.39 14.70
CA THR A 436 1.73 3.48 15.57
C THR A 436 2.57 3.58 16.85
N GLY A 437 2.87 2.45 17.48
CA GLY A 437 3.52 2.37 18.78
C GLY A 437 5.00 2.76 18.78
N LEU A 438 5.76 2.41 17.73
CA LEU A 438 7.18 2.77 17.62
C LEU A 438 7.39 4.30 17.57
N PRO A 439 6.71 5.06 16.69
CA PRO A 439 6.75 6.52 16.69
C PRO A 439 6.38 7.17 18.02
N ILE A 440 5.35 6.64 18.70
CA ILE A 440 4.87 7.16 19.98
C ILE A 440 5.89 6.89 21.08
N ARG A 441 6.44 5.68 21.14
CA ARG A 441 7.52 5.35 22.08
C ARG A 441 8.74 6.25 21.86
N ALA A 442 9.12 6.49 20.60
CA ALA A 442 10.22 7.38 20.27
C ALA A 442 9.92 8.84 20.68
N ALA A 443 8.69 9.32 20.47
CA ALA A 443 8.26 10.65 20.89
C ALA A 443 8.34 10.84 22.41
N MET A 444 7.95 9.82 23.17
CA MET A 444 7.90 9.87 24.62
C MET A 444 9.28 9.87 25.30
N ARG A 445 10.36 9.54 24.58
CA ARG A 445 11.73 9.61 25.09
C ARG A 445 12.19 11.05 25.36
N LYS A 446 11.65 12.05 24.65
CA LYS A 446 11.95 13.46 24.90
C LYS A 446 11.12 14.00 26.07
N ARG A 447 11.65 14.98 26.82
CA ARG A 447 10.91 15.62 27.92
C ARG A 447 9.71 16.36 27.34
N ALA A 448 8.52 16.16 27.92
CA ALA A 448 7.28 16.72 27.39
C ALA A 448 7.37 18.26 27.29
N ILE A 449 7.89 18.91 28.33
CA ILE A 449 8.05 20.36 28.37
C ILE A 449 8.97 20.90 27.26
N SER A 450 10.06 20.21 26.94
CA SER A 450 10.97 20.62 25.85
C SER A 450 10.32 20.49 24.46
N VAL A 451 9.38 19.56 24.29
CA VAL A 451 8.65 19.39 23.03
C VAL A 451 7.58 20.48 22.88
N VAL A 452 6.98 20.92 23.99
CA VAL A 452 6.01 22.02 23.97
C VAL A 452 6.71 23.37 23.75
N SER A 453 7.91 23.58 24.29
CA SER A 453 8.64 24.86 24.20
C SER A 453 9.45 25.05 22.91
N SER A 454 9.71 24.00 22.13
CA SER A 454 10.58 24.04 20.93
C SER A 454 9.86 24.37 19.62
N THR A 455 8.62 24.84 19.67
CA THR A 455 7.76 25.15 18.50
C THR A 455 6.91 26.36 18.82
#